data_AF-A9WPL2-F1
#
_entry.id   AF-A9WPL2-F1
#
_cell.length_a   1.000
_cell.length_b   1.000
_cell.length_c   1.000
_cell.angle_alpha   90.00
_cell.angle_beta   90.00
_cell.angle_gamma   90.00
#
_symmetry.space_group_name_H-M   'P 1'
#
loop_
_entity.id
_entity.type
_entity.pdbx_description
1 polymer ?
#
loop_
_entity_poly.entity_id
_entity_poly.type
_entity_poly.pdbx_seq_one_letter_code
_entity_poly.pdbx_strand_id
1 'polypeptide(L)'
;MSEQESVDQESTSKQWSVGSAQTIDVDNVRELRAAIIAGRVDVITHDEHTTRIEIAQISGTDLEISFDNGVLTIEHRDHNPLGWLKRLGTLSGQRIVLSIAVPAETTVRASTVSGEGLISGTTGSNELKTVSGSVMADGTRGSLDVDTVSGEIIVRNH
;
A
#
# COMPACT_ATOMS: atom_id res chain seq x y z
N MET A 1 12.00 44.07 21.52
CA MET A 1 11.53 42.87 22.22
C MET A 1 10.19 42.54 21.60
N SER A 2 10.21 41.59 20.67
CA SER A 2 9.03 41.10 19.96
C SER A 2 9.30 39.62 19.73
N GLU A 3 8.84 38.81 20.69
CA GLU A 3 8.76 37.37 20.55
C GLU A 3 7.81 37.07 19.38
N GLN A 4 8.35 36.50 18.31
CA GLN A 4 7.54 35.84 17.29
C GLN A 4 7.30 34.43 17.80
N GLU A 5 6.06 34.17 18.23
CA GLU A 5 5.56 32.83 18.46
C GLU A 5 5.64 32.04 17.14
N SER A 6 6.61 31.14 17.05
CA SER A 6 6.65 30.07 16.09
C SER A 6 5.49 29.13 16.39
N VAL A 7 4.44 29.20 15.57
CA VAL A 7 3.38 28.18 15.56
C VAL A 7 4.00 26.93 14.96
N ASP A 8 4.46 26.03 15.83
CA ASP A 8 4.81 24.67 15.47
C ASP A 8 3.53 23.99 14.97
N GLN A 9 3.33 23.96 13.65
CA GLN A 9 2.37 23.06 13.06
C GLN A 9 2.85 21.64 13.36
N GLU A 10 2.13 20.94 14.22
CA GLU A 10 2.39 19.55 14.56
C GLU A 10 2.31 18.71 13.28
N SER A 11 3.46 18.46 12.65
CA SER A 11 3.58 17.55 11.52
C SER A 11 3.07 16.19 11.99
N THR A 12 1.88 15.78 11.54
CA THR A 12 1.27 14.49 11.93
C THR A 12 1.93 13.33 11.19
N SER A 13 3.26 13.32 11.11
CA SER A 13 4.01 12.24 10.50
C SER A 13 4.11 11.08 11.48
N LYS A 14 3.86 9.87 10.97
CA LYS A 14 3.94 8.63 11.76
C LYS A 14 4.71 7.60 10.95
N GLN A 15 5.43 6.72 11.64
CA GLN A 15 6.21 5.67 11.00
C GLN A 15 6.19 4.40 11.87
N TRP A 16 6.10 3.26 11.22
CA TRP A 16 6.10 1.94 11.85
C TRP A 16 7.08 1.02 11.11
N SER A 17 7.73 0.13 11.86
CA SER A 17 8.50 -1.00 11.33
C SER A 17 7.81 -2.28 11.78
N VAL A 18 7.37 -3.09 10.83
CA VAL A 18 6.53 -4.25 11.06
C VAL A 18 7.25 -5.51 10.60
N GLY A 19 7.67 -6.34 11.56
CA GLY A 19 8.32 -7.63 11.31
C GLY A 19 7.46 -8.86 11.66
N SER A 20 6.21 -8.65 12.10
CA SER A 20 5.29 -9.73 12.46
C SER A 20 3.83 -9.30 12.26
N ALA A 21 2.91 -10.29 12.29
CA ALA A 21 1.49 -10.06 12.10
C ALA A 21 0.92 -9.08 13.13
N GLN A 22 0.22 -8.05 12.66
CA GLN A 22 -0.39 -7.01 13.48
C GLN A 22 -1.39 -6.19 12.68
N THR A 23 -2.15 -5.36 13.39
CA THR A 23 -3.09 -4.40 12.81
C THR A 23 -2.69 -2.98 13.18
N ILE A 24 -2.75 -2.06 12.22
CA ILE A 24 -2.47 -0.64 12.40
C ILE A 24 -3.64 0.17 11.84
N ASP A 25 -4.15 1.10 12.64
CA ASP A 25 -5.22 2.02 12.25
C ASP A 25 -4.64 3.44 12.06
N VAL A 26 -4.98 4.09 10.94
CA VAL A 26 -4.50 5.42 10.55
C VAL A 26 -5.66 6.28 10.07
N ASP A 27 -5.95 7.37 10.77
CA ASP A 27 -6.99 8.31 10.36
C ASP A 27 -6.54 9.24 9.22
N ASN A 28 -7.51 9.78 8.49
CA ASN A 28 -7.32 10.85 7.49
C ASN A 28 -6.39 10.48 6.32
N VAL A 29 -6.36 9.21 5.93
CA VAL A 29 -5.68 8.76 4.70
C VAL A 29 -6.49 9.22 3.49
N ARG A 30 -5.81 9.92 2.58
CA ARG A 30 -6.34 10.40 1.29
C ARG A 30 -5.73 9.65 0.11
N GLU A 31 -4.48 9.21 0.25
CA GLU A 31 -3.78 8.39 -0.72
C GLU A 31 -3.12 7.20 -0.02
N LEU A 32 -3.34 6.00 -0.55
CA LEU A 32 -2.65 4.78 -0.18
C LEU A 32 -1.65 4.42 -1.29
N ARG A 33 -0.39 4.19 -0.90
CA ARG A 33 0.68 3.66 -1.75
C ARG A 33 1.17 2.37 -1.15
N ALA A 34 0.84 1.23 -1.74
CA ALA A 34 1.28 -0.08 -1.28
C ALA A 34 2.15 -0.75 -2.36
N ALA A 35 3.39 -1.06 -2.01
CA ALA A 35 4.33 -1.74 -2.90
C ALA A 35 4.90 -2.99 -2.20
N ILE A 36 4.54 -4.16 -2.69
CA ILE A 36 5.01 -5.44 -2.13
C ILE A 36 5.89 -6.19 -3.11
N ILE A 37 6.82 -6.98 -2.57
CA ILE A 37 7.69 -7.82 -3.40
C ILE A 37 6.95 -9.07 -3.85
N ALA A 38 6.40 -9.81 -2.90
CA ALA A 38 5.70 -11.05 -3.19
C ALA A 38 4.61 -11.35 -2.17
N GLY A 39 3.57 -12.05 -2.62
CA GLY A 39 2.40 -12.38 -1.81
C GLY A 39 1.14 -11.67 -2.29
N ARG A 40 0.36 -11.07 -1.39
CA ARG A 40 -0.95 -10.49 -1.71
C ARG A 40 -1.16 -9.14 -1.03
N VAL A 41 -1.78 -8.21 -1.77
CA VAL A 41 -2.33 -6.96 -1.24
C VAL A 41 -3.79 -6.84 -1.67
N ASP A 42 -4.70 -6.87 -0.69
CA ASP A 42 -6.13 -6.65 -0.90
C ASP A 42 -6.50 -5.28 -0.34
N VAL A 43 -7.02 -4.39 -1.19
CA VAL A 43 -7.57 -3.09 -0.79
C VAL A 43 -9.09 -3.14 -0.95
N ILE A 44 -9.79 -2.93 0.16
CA ILE A 44 -11.26 -2.97 0.21
C ILE A 44 -11.79 -1.67 0.80
N THR A 45 -13.00 -1.32 0.40
CA THR A 45 -13.67 -0.13 0.93
C THR A 45 -14.49 -0.46 2.17
N HIS A 46 -14.55 0.48 3.11
CA HIS A 46 -15.48 0.47 4.24
C HIS A 46 -16.05 1.87 4.48
N ASP A 47 -16.99 1.99 5.41
CA ASP A 47 -17.77 3.21 5.70
C ASP A 47 -17.20 4.05 6.85
N GLU A 48 -16.03 3.71 7.39
CA GLU A 48 -15.36 4.47 8.44
C GLU A 48 -14.33 5.45 7.83
N HIS A 49 -13.93 6.47 8.61
CA HIS A 49 -12.92 7.47 8.20
C HIS A 49 -11.46 7.06 8.47
N THR A 50 -11.28 5.90 9.11
CA THR A 50 -9.98 5.34 9.48
C THR A 50 -9.54 4.37 8.39
N THR A 51 -8.26 4.32 8.04
CA THR A 51 -7.70 3.23 7.24
C THR A 51 -7.16 2.15 8.17
N ARG A 52 -7.58 0.91 7.97
CA ARG A 52 -7.09 -0.25 8.73
C ARG A 52 -6.16 -1.09 7.89
N ILE A 53 -4.95 -1.33 8.39
CA ILE A 53 -3.92 -2.15 7.77
C ILE A 53 -3.81 -3.44 8.58
N GLU A 54 -4.19 -4.58 7.99
CA GLU A 54 -4.02 -5.90 8.59
C GLU A 54 -2.87 -6.64 7.90
N ILE A 55 -1.80 -6.88 8.65
CA ILE A 55 -0.67 -7.70 8.23
C ILE A 55 -0.91 -9.10 8.78
N ALA A 56 -1.41 -10.01 7.95
CA ALA A 56 -1.72 -11.38 8.37
C ALA A 56 -0.47 -12.27 8.43
N GLN A 57 0.46 -12.06 7.51
CA GLN A 57 1.74 -12.78 7.45
C GLN A 57 2.81 -11.86 6.88
N ILE A 58 4.02 -11.96 7.43
CA ILE A 58 5.23 -11.39 6.85
C ILE A 58 6.39 -12.39 6.97
N SER A 59 7.21 -12.46 5.93
CA SER A 59 8.42 -13.28 5.89
C SER A 59 9.50 -12.52 5.13
N GLY A 60 10.73 -12.57 5.66
CA GLY A 60 11.85 -11.83 5.12
C GLY A 60 11.99 -10.43 5.71
N THR A 61 12.27 -9.41 4.88
CA THR A 61 12.44 -8.02 5.31
C THR A 61 11.17 -7.40 5.90
N ASP A 62 11.34 -6.69 7.03
CA ASP A 62 10.33 -5.84 7.65
C ASP A 62 9.65 -4.90 6.65
N LEU A 63 8.37 -4.69 6.90
CA LEU A 63 7.55 -3.69 6.21
C LEU A 63 7.74 -2.34 6.92
N GLU A 64 8.03 -1.32 6.13
CA GLU A 64 8.02 0.07 6.55
C GLU A 64 6.68 0.69 6.16
N ILE A 65 6.02 1.27 7.15
CA ILE A 65 4.77 1.99 6.96
C ILE A 65 5.02 3.42 7.40
N SER A 66 4.68 4.38 6.55
CA SER A 66 4.76 5.80 6.87
C SER A 66 3.47 6.52 6.53
N PHE A 67 3.09 7.48 7.35
CA PHE A 67 1.98 8.37 7.10
C PHE A 67 2.48 9.80 7.18
N ASP A 68 2.30 10.56 6.11
CA ASP A 68 2.62 11.98 6.07
C ASP A 68 1.61 12.74 5.21
N ASN A 69 1.08 13.85 5.73
CA ASN A 69 0.18 14.75 5.00
C ASN A 69 -1.01 14.07 4.28
N GLY A 70 -1.54 12.99 4.84
CA GLY A 70 -2.65 12.21 4.26
C GLY A 70 -2.23 11.12 3.28
N VAL A 71 -0.93 10.89 3.10
CA VAL A 71 -0.38 9.83 2.25
C VAL A 71 0.14 8.71 3.15
N LEU A 72 -0.48 7.53 3.05
CA LEU A 72 -0.05 6.30 3.70
C LEU A 72 0.79 5.49 2.72
N THR A 73 2.06 5.29 3.02
CA THR A 73 2.99 4.48 2.21
C THR A 73 3.34 3.20 2.95
N ILE A 74 3.25 2.08 2.24
CA ILE A 74 3.55 0.73 2.72
C ILE A 74 4.54 0.10 1.73
N GLU A 75 5.77 -0.14 2.17
CA GLU A 75 6.82 -0.72 1.34
C GLU A 75 7.78 -1.55 2.18
N HIS A 76 8.55 -2.44 1.55
CA HIS A 76 9.61 -3.12 2.29
C HIS A 76 10.75 -2.15 2.58
N ARG A 77 11.24 -2.13 3.82
CA ARG A 77 12.38 -1.29 4.23
C ARG A 77 13.59 -1.65 3.36
N ASP A 78 14.00 -0.78 2.44
CA ASP A 78 15.19 -1.02 1.61
C ASP A 78 16.41 -0.33 2.23
N HIS A 79 17.37 -1.09 2.74
CA HIS A 79 18.55 -0.54 3.41
C HIS A 79 19.68 -0.25 2.41
N ASN A 80 19.48 -0.50 1.10
CA ASN A 80 20.58 -0.50 0.15
C ASN A 80 20.17 0.02 -1.24
N PRO A 81 20.58 1.24 -1.65
CA PRO A 81 20.25 1.81 -2.96
C PRO A 81 20.85 1.04 -4.16
N LEU A 82 21.82 0.14 -3.95
CA LEU A 82 22.31 -0.82 -4.96
C LEU A 82 21.54 -2.17 -4.97
N GLY A 83 20.51 -2.33 -4.13
CA GLY A 83 19.86 -3.60 -3.79
C GLY A 83 19.00 -4.20 -4.90
N TRP A 84 18.26 -3.39 -5.65
CA TRP A 84 17.29 -3.88 -6.66
C TRP A 84 17.93 -4.80 -7.73
N LEU A 85 19.18 -4.54 -8.12
CA LEU A 85 19.97 -5.37 -9.05
C LEU A 85 20.40 -6.72 -8.43
N LYS A 86 20.63 -6.79 -7.11
CA LYS A 86 20.91 -8.04 -6.39
C LYS A 86 19.64 -8.85 -6.08
N ARG A 87 18.46 -8.22 -6.16
CA ARG A 87 17.17 -8.85 -5.86
C ARG A 87 16.76 -9.87 -6.91
N LEU A 88 17.20 -9.79 -8.17
CA LEU A 88 17.02 -10.87 -9.17
C LEU A 88 17.56 -12.24 -8.69
N GLY A 89 18.53 -12.26 -7.77
CA GLY A 89 19.08 -13.50 -7.19
C GLY A 89 18.63 -13.82 -5.76
N THR A 90 17.96 -12.89 -5.05
CA THR A 90 17.61 -13.00 -3.61
C THR A 90 16.10 -12.91 -3.34
N LEU A 91 15.23 -13.16 -4.35
CA LEU A 91 13.77 -13.16 -4.17
C LEU A 91 13.25 -14.33 -3.32
N SER A 92 14.09 -15.28 -2.92
CA SER A 92 13.64 -16.43 -2.15
C SER A 92 13.38 -16.03 -0.69
N GLY A 93 12.11 -16.02 -0.28
CA GLY A 93 11.69 -15.93 1.12
C GLY A 93 10.92 -14.68 1.51
N GLN A 94 10.86 -13.66 0.64
CA GLN A 94 9.96 -12.52 0.84
C GLN A 94 8.52 -12.96 0.59
N ARG A 95 7.62 -12.76 1.54
CA ARG A 95 6.17 -12.94 1.34
C ARG A 95 5.41 -12.10 2.33
N ILE A 96 4.34 -11.44 1.87
CA ILE A 96 3.43 -10.70 2.72
C ILE A 96 1.97 -10.95 2.33
N VAL A 97 1.06 -10.91 3.31
CA VAL A 97 -0.38 -10.91 3.07
C VAL A 97 -0.95 -9.70 3.79
N LEU A 98 -1.38 -8.72 2.99
CA LEU A 98 -1.95 -7.45 3.44
C LEU A 98 -3.43 -7.39 3.08
N SER A 99 -4.26 -7.02 4.05
CA SER A 99 -5.61 -6.51 3.81
C SER A 99 -5.68 -5.08 4.31
N ILE A 100 -6.19 -4.17 3.48
CA ILE A 100 -6.22 -2.75 3.77
C ILE A 100 -7.65 -2.26 3.53
N ALA A 101 -8.35 -1.91 4.60
CA ALA A 101 -9.65 -1.27 4.52
C ALA A 101 -9.44 0.25 4.44
N VAL A 102 -9.98 0.89 3.41
CA VAL A 102 -9.86 2.35 3.19
C VAL A 102 -11.23 3.03 3.03
N PRO A 103 -11.33 4.33 3.35
CA PRO A 103 -12.47 5.16 2.95
C PRO A 103 -12.66 5.14 1.42
N ALA A 104 -13.91 5.24 0.95
CA ALA A 104 -14.27 5.05 -0.46
C ALA A 104 -13.56 6.02 -1.41
N GLU A 105 -13.31 7.25 -1.01
CA GLU A 105 -12.69 8.29 -1.82
C GLU A 105 -11.17 8.20 -1.92
N THR A 106 -10.56 7.23 -1.22
CA THR A 106 -9.10 7.06 -1.18
C THR A 106 -8.53 6.83 -2.58
N THR A 107 -7.50 7.59 -2.94
CA THR A 107 -6.68 7.27 -4.12
C THR A 107 -5.80 6.08 -3.78
N VAL A 108 -5.85 5.02 -4.57
CA VAL A 108 -5.12 3.77 -4.29
C VAL A 108 -4.11 3.50 -5.38
N ARG A 109 -2.85 3.30 -4.97
CA ARG A 109 -1.78 2.77 -5.80
C ARG A 109 -1.26 1.49 -5.18
N ALA A 110 -1.51 0.36 -5.82
CA ALA A 110 -1.07 -0.94 -5.38
C ALA A 110 -0.15 -1.56 -6.44
N SER A 111 1.06 -1.96 -6.03
CA SER A 111 2.06 -2.54 -6.91
C SER A 111 2.65 -3.81 -6.32
N THR A 112 2.86 -4.82 -7.16
CA THR A 112 3.50 -6.09 -6.76
C THR A 112 4.59 -6.49 -7.76
N VAL A 113 5.59 -7.26 -7.33
CA VAL A 113 6.56 -7.87 -8.27
C VAL A 113 6.17 -9.31 -8.60
N SER A 114 5.94 -10.13 -7.58
CA SER A 114 5.50 -11.53 -7.71
C SER A 114 4.31 -11.79 -6.79
N GLY A 115 3.12 -11.33 -7.16
CA GLY A 115 2.00 -11.35 -6.26
C GLY A 115 0.65 -11.02 -6.88
N GLU A 116 -0.34 -11.07 -6.01
CA GLU A 116 -1.73 -10.78 -6.32
C GLU A 116 -2.13 -9.42 -5.76
N GLY A 117 -2.91 -8.66 -6.54
CA GLY A 117 -3.45 -7.37 -6.11
C GLY A 117 -4.96 -7.31 -6.32
N LEU A 118 -5.70 -6.86 -5.31
CA LEU A 118 -7.13 -6.56 -5.41
C LEU A 118 -7.38 -5.11 -5.01
N ILE A 119 -8.19 -4.40 -5.78
CA ILE A 119 -8.87 -3.17 -5.33
C ILE A 119 -10.37 -3.36 -5.49
N SER A 120 -11.13 -3.12 -4.42
CA SER A 120 -12.59 -3.24 -4.44
C SER A 120 -13.33 -2.08 -3.78
N GLY A 121 -14.38 -1.61 -4.45
CA GLY A 121 -15.36 -0.66 -3.93
C GLY A 121 -14.94 0.81 -3.92
N THR A 122 -13.70 1.13 -4.29
CA THR A 122 -13.16 2.49 -4.21
C THR A 122 -13.73 3.39 -5.30
N THR A 123 -13.92 4.66 -4.98
CA THR A 123 -14.42 5.71 -5.88
C THR A 123 -13.37 6.75 -6.24
N GLY A 124 -12.21 6.75 -5.56
CA GLY A 124 -11.04 7.55 -5.92
C GLY A 124 -10.30 7.03 -7.15
N SER A 125 -9.17 7.64 -7.49
CA SER A 125 -8.30 7.13 -8.56
C SER A 125 -7.59 5.85 -8.14
N ASN A 126 -7.53 4.86 -9.03
CA ASN A 126 -6.97 3.55 -8.77
C ASN A 126 -5.85 3.20 -9.75
N GLU A 127 -4.76 2.63 -9.24
CA GLU A 127 -3.65 2.09 -10.01
C GLU A 127 -3.27 0.71 -9.47
N LEU A 128 -3.27 -0.31 -10.33
CA LEU A 128 -2.84 -1.67 -10.02
C LEU A 128 -1.73 -2.11 -10.96
N LYS A 129 -0.55 -2.42 -10.43
CA LYS A 129 0.60 -2.84 -11.23
C LYS A 129 1.19 -4.15 -10.75
N THR A 130 1.55 -5.03 -11.67
CA THR A 130 2.32 -6.24 -11.35
C THR A 130 3.33 -6.60 -12.43
N VAL A 131 4.45 -7.21 -12.04
CA VAL A 131 5.38 -7.83 -12.99
C VAL A 131 4.99 -9.29 -13.24
N SER A 132 4.66 -10.03 -12.19
CA SER A 132 4.28 -11.43 -12.26
C SER A 132 3.17 -11.74 -11.27
N GLY A 133 2.01 -12.17 -11.76
CA GLY A 133 0.84 -12.50 -10.94
C GLY A 133 -0.43 -11.80 -11.41
N SER A 134 -1.51 -11.95 -10.66
CA SER A 134 -2.84 -11.51 -11.10
C SER A 134 -3.30 -10.26 -10.38
N VAL A 135 -3.97 -9.36 -11.10
CA VAL A 135 -4.59 -8.16 -10.52
C VAL A 135 -6.08 -8.14 -10.82
N MET A 136 -6.86 -7.74 -9.82
CA MET A 136 -8.31 -7.61 -9.90
C MET A 136 -8.77 -6.23 -9.45
N ALA A 137 -9.66 -5.62 -10.23
CA ALA A 137 -10.46 -4.48 -9.80
C ALA A 137 -11.94 -4.85 -9.86
N ASP A 138 -12.68 -4.69 -8.76
CA ASP A 138 -14.12 -4.96 -8.71
C ASP A 138 -14.91 -3.85 -8.00
N GLY A 139 -15.91 -3.29 -8.67
CA GLY A 139 -16.79 -2.29 -8.08
C GLY A 139 -16.12 -0.94 -7.86
N THR A 140 -15.07 -0.65 -8.62
CA THR A 140 -14.34 0.63 -8.52
C THR A 140 -15.02 1.72 -9.36
N ARG A 141 -14.79 2.99 -9.06
CA ARG A 141 -15.19 4.14 -9.90
C ARG A 141 -14.01 5.09 -10.06
N GLY A 142 -14.17 6.15 -10.85
CA GLY A 142 -13.11 7.11 -11.12
C GLY A 142 -12.16 6.61 -12.20
N SER A 143 -10.90 7.03 -12.16
CA SER A 143 -9.88 6.53 -13.09
C SER A 143 -9.31 5.19 -12.61
N LEU A 144 -9.11 4.25 -13.52
CA LEU A 144 -8.44 2.98 -13.26
C LEU A 144 -7.30 2.79 -14.27
N ASP A 145 -6.08 2.64 -13.75
CA ASP A 145 -4.89 2.25 -14.50
C ASP A 145 -4.45 0.85 -14.06
N VAL A 146 -4.28 -0.08 -14.99
CA VAL A 146 -3.89 -1.47 -14.69
C VAL A 146 -2.84 -1.96 -15.67
N ASP A 147 -1.68 -2.31 -15.14
CA ASP A 147 -0.56 -2.83 -15.93
C ASP A 147 -0.08 -4.18 -15.41
N THR A 148 0.20 -5.11 -16.33
CA THR A 148 0.91 -6.36 -16.03
C THR A 148 1.96 -6.66 -17.09
N VAL A 149 3.10 -7.21 -16.66
CA VAL A 149 4.09 -7.81 -17.59
C VAL A 149 3.73 -9.26 -17.89
N SER A 150 3.44 -10.05 -16.85
CA SER A 150 3.03 -11.44 -16.98
C SER A 150 1.99 -11.80 -15.92
N GLY A 151 0.80 -12.20 -16.36
CA GLY A 151 -0.27 -12.62 -15.48
C GLY A 151 -1.64 -12.22 -16.00
N GLU A 152 -2.64 -12.27 -15.11
CA GLU A 152 -4.03 -12.02 -15.46
C GLU A 152 -4.50 -10.66 -14.94
N ILE A 153 -5.28 -9.96 -15.76
CA ILE A 153 -6.02 -8.76 -15.36
C ILE A 153 -7.50 -9.10 -15.39
N ILE A 154 -8.19 -8.90 -14.26
CA ILE A 154 -9.64 -9.02 -14.17
C ILE A 154 -10.21 -7.67 -13.75
N VAL A 155 -11.09 -7.10 -14.58
CA VAL A 155 -11.83 -5.88 -14.23
C VAL A 155 -13.32 -6.17 -14.28
N ARG A 156 -14.02 -5.84 -13.20
CA ARG A 156 -15.46 -6.05 -13.03
C ARG A 156 -16.09 -4.78 -12.45
N ASN A 157 -17.30 -4.46 -12.88
CA ASN A 157 -18.12 -3.38 -12.30
C ASN A 157 -17.36 -2.04 -12.10
N HIS A 158 -16.59 -1.63 -13.10
CA HIS A 158 -15.90 -0.34 -13.13
C HIS A 158 -16.80 0.76 -13.73
#